data_AF-A0A0D7AQN4-F1
#
_entry.id   AF-A0A0D7AQN4-F1
#
_cell.length_a   1.000
_cell.length_b   1.000
_cell.length_c   1.000
_cell.angle_alpha   90.00
_cell.angle_beta   90.00
_cell.angle_gamma   90.00
#
_symmetry.space_group_name_H-M   'P 1'
#
loop_
_entity.id
_entity.type
_entity.pdbx_description
1 polymer ?
#
loop_
_entity_poly.entity_id
_entity_poly.type
_entity_poly.pdbx_seq_one_letter_code
_entity_poly.pdbx_strand_id
1 'polypeptide(L)' 'QQRSETFKQAWSMSEQHLLERLMEEIPDGERNRWAKISAAMHGRRTPRQVASRVQKYFLKLKKYG' A
#
# COMPACT_ATOMS: atom_id res chain seq x y z
N GLN A 1 -11.67 5.56 -18.77
CA GLN A 1 -10.86 4.72 -17.85
C GLN A 1 -11.80 4.03 -16.87
N GLN A 2 -11.82 2.69 -16.84
CA GLN A 2 -12.50 1.96 -15.76
C GLN A 2 -11.78 2.28 -14.44
N ARG A 3 -12.55 2.66 -13.42
CA ARG A 3 -12.04 2.87 -12.07
C ARG A 3 -11.79 1.50 -11.44
N SER A 4 -10.72 1.34 -10.67
CA SER A 4 -10.49 0.09 -9.93
C SER A 4 -11.62 -0.16 -8.94
N GLU A 5 -11.89 -1.44 -8.63
CA GLU A 5 -12.93 -1.85 -7.67
C GLU A 5 -12.77 -1.17 -6.30
N THR A 6 -11.53 -0.86 -5.92
CA THR A 6 -11.18 -0.20 -4.66
C THR A 6 -11.11 1.33 -4.74
N PHE A 7 -11.65 1.94 -5.79
CA PHE A 7 -11.72 3.40 -5.91
C PHE A 7 -12.54 4.00 -4.75
N LYS A 8 -11.93 4.95 -4.03
CA LYS A 8 -12.49 5.58 -2.80
C LYS A 8 -12.85 4.60 -1.66
N GLN A 9 -12.42 3.34 -1.72
CA GLN A 9 -12.60 2.39 -0.63
C GLN A 9 -11.54 2.60 0.45
N ALA A 10 -11.97 2.67 1.71
CA ALA A 10 -11.07 2.72 2.87
C ALA A 10 -10.22 1.45 2.95
N TRP A 11 -9.03 1.54 3.55
CA TRP A 11 -8.19 0.38 3.84
C TRP A 11 -8.73 -0.33 5.08
N SER A 12 -8.99 -1.63 4.97
CA SER A 12 -9.32 -2.45 6.15
C SER A 12 -8.08 -2.66 7.03
N MET A 13 -8.30 -3.08 8.28
CA MET A 13 -7.20 -3.46 9.17
C MET A 13 -6.40 -4.65 8.63
N SER A 14 -7.07 -5.63 8.02
CA SER A 14 -6.41 -6.78 7.39
C SER A 14 -5.54 -6.38 6.20
N GLU A 15 -6.00 -5.44 5.35
CA GLU A 15 -5.20 -4.90 4.26
C GLU A 15 -3.99 -4.11 4.78
N GLN A 16 -4.15 -3.37 5.89
CA GLN A 16 -3.05 -2.64 6.51
C GLN A 16 -1.98 -3.58 7.08
N HIS A 17 -2.36 -4.60 7.84
CA HIS A 17 -1.40 -5.58 8.39
C HIS A 17 -0.69 -6.36 7.27
N LEU A 18 -1.40 -6.72 6.20
CA LEU A 18 -0.77 -7.34 5.03
C LEU A 18 0.24 -6.39 4.36
N LEU A 19 -0.12 -5.12 4.20
CA LEU A 19 0.79 -4.11 3.65
C LEU A 19 2.05 -3.97 4.50
N GLU A 20 1.94 -3.94 5.82
CA GLU A 20 3.08 -3.84 6.75
C GLU A 20 4.03 -5.04 6.61
N ARG A 21 3.50 -6.27 6.60
CA ARG A 21 4.31 -7.47 6.34
C ARG A 21 5.02 -7.38 4.98
N LEU A 22 4.30 -7.00 3.92
CA LEU A 22 4.89 -6.90 2.57
C LEU A 22 5.95 -5.80 2.46
N MET A 23 5.86 -4.75 3.28
CA MET A 23 6.88 -3.69 3.33
C MET A 23 8.18 -4.17 3.99
N GLU A 24 8.10 -5.12 4.92
CA GLU A 24 9.28 -5.78 5.51
C GLU A 24 9.92 -6.76 4.51
N GLU A 25 9.10 -7.55 3.81
CA GLU A 25 9.58 -8.51 2.80
C GLU A 25 10.15 -7.83 1.55
N ILE A 26 9.61 -6.67 1.16
CA ILE A 26 10.02 -5.90 -0.01
C ILE A 26 10.54 -4.55 0.48
N PRO A 27 11.84 -4.43 0.81
CA PRO A 27 12.40 -3.24 1.44
C PRO A 27 12.45 -2.01 0.52
N ASP A 28 12.77 -0.85 1.11
CA ASP A 28 13.02 0.38 0.36
C ASP A 28 14.20 0.23 -0.61
N GLY A 29 14.10 0.89 -1.76
CA GLY A 29 15.11 0.82 -2.84
C GLY A 29 14.85 -0.28 -3.87
N GLU A 30 13.93 -1.21 -3.60
CA GLU A 30 13.57 -2.26 -4.56
C GLU A 30 12.93 -1.68 -5.83
N ARG A 31 13.37 -2.16 -7.00
CA ARG A 31 12.80 -1.72 -8.28
C ARG A 31 11.35 -2.16 -8.38
N ASN A 32 10.49 -1.23 -8.79
CA ASN A 32 9.05 -1.46 -8.90
C ASN A 32 8.41 -1.96 -7.58
N ARG A 33 8.94 -1.54 -6.42
CA ARG A 33 8.45 -1.91 -5.08
C ARG A 33 6.93 -1.95 -4.97
N TRP A 34 6.27 -0.85 -5.37
CA TRP A 34 4.81 -0.74 -5.27
C TRP A 34 4.05 -1.68 -6.20
N ALA A 35 4.62 -2.03 -7.36
CA ALA A 35 4.04 -3.00 -8.26
C ALA A 35 4.15 -4.42 -7.69
N LYS A 36 5.30 -4.76 -7.07
CA LYS A 36 5.49 -6.04 -6.39
C LYS A 36 4.52 -6.21 -5.21
N ILE A 37 4.38 -5.17 -4.37
CA ILE A 37 3.43 -5.18 -3.25
C ILE A 37 1.98 -5.30 -3.76
N SER A 38 1.61 -4.53 -4.79
CA SER A 38 0.28 -4.61 -5.41
C SER A 38 -0.01 -6.02 -5.94
N ALA A 39 0.95 -6.66 -6.61
CA ALA A 39 0.83 -8.04 -7.09
C ALA A 39 0.70 -9.04 -5.93
N ALA A 40 1.48 -8.89 -4.85
CA ALA A 40 1.37 -9.73 -3.66
C ALA A 40 0.02 -9.55 -2.92
N MET A 41 -0.63 -8.39 -3.06
CA MET A 41 -2.01 -8.14 -2.62
C MET A 41 -3.06 -8.58 -3.65
N HIS A 42 -2.71 -9.48 -4.57
CA HIS A 42 -3.57 -9.97 -5.67
C HIS A 42 -4.11 -8.88 -6.58
N GLY A 43 -3.42 -7.74 -6.70
CA GLY A 43 -3.84 -6.61 -7.55
C GLY A 43 -5.05 -5.82 -7.03
N ARG A 44 -5.61 -6.17 -5.86
CA ARG A 44 -6.79 -5.51 -5.29
C ARG A 44 -6.58 -4.01 -5.05
N ARG A 45 -5.37 -3.63 -4.64
CA ARG A 45 -4.90 -2.26 -4.53
C ARG A 45 -3.86 -2.00 -5.61
N THR A 46 -4.03 -0.94 -6.39
CA THR A 46 -3.08 -0.56 -7.43
C THR A 46 -1.76 -0.05 -6.84
N PRO A 47 -0.65 -0.06 -7.59
CA PRO A 47 0.64 0.44 -7.09
C PRO A 47 0.55 1.88 -6.58
N ARG A 48 -0.27 2.72 -7.23
CA ARG A 48 -0.52 4.10 -6.82
C ARG A 48 -1.29 4.19 -5.50
N GLN A 49 -2.28 3.32 -5.29
CA GLN A 49 -3.01 3.27 -4.01
C GLN A 49 -2.11 2.82 -2.86
N VAL A 50 -1.25 1.82 -3.11
CA VAL A 50 -0.24 1.35 -2.15
C VAL A 50 0.70 2.49 -1.77
N ALA A 51 1.35 3.13 -2.74
CA ALA A 51 2.27 4.24 -2.50
C ALA A 51 1.62 5.39 -1.70
N SER A 52 0.39 5.78 -2.08
CA SER A 52 -0.36 6.83 -1.37
C SER A 52 -0.70 6.43 0.08
N ARG A 53 -1.04 5.16 0.32
CA ARG A 53 -1.33 4.65 1.67
C ARG A 53 -0.10 4.73 2.56
N VAL A 54 1.04 4.23 2.07
CA VAL A 54 2.32 4.21 2.81
C VAL A 54 2.77 5.63 3.14
N GLN A 55 2.70 6.56 2.18
CA GLN A 55 3.04 7.97 2.41
C GLN A 55 2.21 8.57 3.55
N LYS A 56 0.88 8.39 3.51
CA LYS A 56 -0.03 8.91 4.54
C LYS A 56 0.19 8.26 5.90
N TYR A 57 0.51 6.98 5.92
CA TYR A 57 0.81 6.24 7.15
C TYR A 57 2.03 6.83 7.87
N PHE A 58 3.15 7.02 7.17
CA PHE A 58 4.34 7.62 7.77
C PHE A 58 4.17 9.10 8.13
N LEU A 59 3.45 9.89 7.33
CA LEU A 59 3.11 11.27 7.70
C LEU A 59 2.28 11.32 8.99
N LYS A 60 1.37 10.35 9.18
CA LYS A 60 0.61 10.22 10.43
C LYS A 60 1.54 9.87 11.59
N LEU A 61 2.41 8.86 11.44
CA LEU A 61 3.35 8.48 12.49
C LEU A 61 4.25 9.64 12.93
N LYS A 62 4.78 10.43 11.99
CA LYS A 62 5.59 11.63 12.30
C LYS A 62 4.84 12.75 13.03
N LYS A 63 3.51 12.79 12.92
CA LYS A 63 2.68 13.81 13.56
C LYS A 63 2.30 13.43 14.99
N TYR A 64 2.21 12.13 15.28
CA TYR A 64 1.71 11.59 16.55
C TYR A 64 2.77 10.87 17.38
N GLY A 65 3.96 10.60 16.83
CA GLY A 65 5.17 10.25 17.57
C GLY A 65 6.00 11.49 17.83
#